data_AF-A0A087TSN0-F1
#
_entry.id   AF-A0A087TSN0-F1
#
_cell.length_a   1.000
_cell.length_b   1.000
_cell.length_c   1.000
_cell.angle_alpha   90.00
_cell.angle_beta   90.00
_cell.angle_gamma   90.00
#
_symmetry.space_group_name_H-M   'P 1'
#
loop_
_entity.id
_entity.type
_entity.pdbx_description
1 polymer ?
#
loop_
_entity_poly.entity_id
_entity_poly.type
_entity_poly.pdbx_seq_one_letter_code
_entity_poly.pdbx_strand_id
1 'polypeptide(L)'
;MYQLGRAFELMSVNQRFRKYFRGLCVRGHARDYWKDAYTAVLEEYIRPYTWSRIQEHRNNYRRYKSMYKEHLHRPTDTELKLDLQLLEDTLDVTSVLTAREQAKMEIAEEEPSMVRKVPTRKTWSFWSWFSSTGDETDGSSRESPVEGEEAEEELLIVGDRDRSWWSRMTAEERRRLFEGIGYERWGPGPEAELNHIGHKLNFTLANCTLSLINGDREILVATVTHFLSSLETRPGAKAYKVSARTESVVIEGASLENDLVPIITA
;
A
#
# COMPACT_ATOMS: atom_id res chain seq x y z
N MET A 1 -4.70 -43.15 -6.85
CA MET A 1 -4.92 -41.78 -6.31
C MET A 1 -4.45 -40.69 -7.29
N TYR A 2 -3.25 -40.77 -7.88
CA TYR A 2 -2.73 -39.82 -8.89
C TYR A 2 -3.63 -39.59 -10.12
N GLN A 3 -4.32 -40.61 -10.62
CA GLN A 3 -5.19 -40.48 -11.80
C GLN A 3 -6.47 -39.68 -11.51
N LEU A 4 -6.98 -39.73 -10.28
CA LEU A 4 -8.21 -39.03 -9.91
C LEU A 4 -7.96 -37.53 -9.71
N GLY A 5 -6.85 -37.15 -9.07
CA GLY A 5 -6.45 -35.75 -8.95
C GLY A 5 -6.26 -35.07 -10.30
N ARG A 6 -5.53 -35.73 -11.22
CA ARG A 6 -5.34 -35.23 -12.59
C ARG A 6 -6.66 -35.12 -13.37
N ALA A 7 -7.60 -36.03 -13.15
CA ALA A 7 -8.92 -35.94 -13.77
C ALA A 7 -9.70 -34.71 -13.28
N PHE A 8 -9.63 -34.38 -11.98
CA PHE A 8 -10.23 -33.17 -11.44
C PHE A 8 -9.56 -31.89 -11.94
N GLU A 9 -8.23 -31.87 -12.06
CA GLU A 9 -7.50 -30.74 -12.67
C GLU A 9 -7.91 -30.54 -14.14
N LEU A 10 -7.99 -31.62 -14.92
CA LEU A 10 -8.46 -31.53 -16.30
C LEU A 10 -9.92 -31.10 -16.38
N MET A 11 -10.75 -31.51 -15.41
CA MET A 11 -12.15 -31.11 -15.33
C MET A 11 -12.29 -29.61 -15.02
N SER A 12 -11.49 -29.08 -14.10
CA SER A 12 -11.51 -27.64 -13.76
C SER A 12 -11.04 -26.78 -14.94
N VAL A 13 -9.97 -27.19 -15.62
CA VAL A 13 -9.50 -26.52 -16.85
C VAL A 13 -10.58 -26.59 -17.94
N ASN A 14 -11.16 -27.78 -18.16
CA ASN A 14 -12.20 -27.96 -19.18
C ASN A 14 -13.48 -27.18 -18.87
N GLN A 15 -13.83 -26.98 -17.61
CA GLN A 15 -15.06 -26.28 -17.22
C GLN A 15 -15.12 -24.87 -17.81
N ARG A 16 -13.99 -24.16 -17.84
CA ARG A 16 -13.89 -22.81 -18.42
C ARG A 16 -14.16 -22.80 -19.94
N PHE A 17 -13.56 -23.74 -20.66
CA PHE A 17 -13.60 -23.74 -22.13
C PHE A 17 -14.75 -24.56 -22.71
N ARG A 18 -15.51 -25.30 -21.88
CA ARG A 18 -16.55 -26.24 -22.31
C ARG A 18 -17.59 -25.61 -23.24
N LYS A 19 -17.91 -24.32 -23.04
CA LYS A 19 -18.86 -23.56 -23.87
C LYS A 19 -18.47 -23.46 -25.34
N TYR A 20 -17.19 -23.63 -25.67
CA TYR A 20 -16.67 -23.57 -27.04
C TYR A 20 -16.67 -24.93 -27.75
N PHE A 21 -16.78 -26.03 -27.01
CA PHE A 21 -16.71 -27.38 -27.57
C PHE A 21 -18.11 -27.94 -27.81
N ARG A 22 -18.34 -28.47 -29.02
CA ARG A 22 -19.65 -28.99 -29.47
C ARG A 22 -20.05 -30.34 -28.87
N GLY A 23 -19.27 -30.89 -27.94
CA GLY A 23 -19.54 -32.20 -27.32
C GLY A 23 -19.40 -33.41 -28.26
N LEU A 24 -18.73 -33.24 -29.41
CA LEU A 24 -18.49 -34.32 -30.38
C LEU A 24 -17.43 -35.31 -29.87
N CYS A 25 -17.41 -36.52 -30.43
CA CYS A 25 -16.30 -37.45 -30.18
C CYS A 25 -15.04 -36.98 -30.92
N VAL A 26 -13.88 -37.01 -30.23
CA VAL A 26 -12.57 -36.64 -30.79
C VAL A 26 -12.23 -37.48 -32.03
N ARG A 27 -12.58 -38.78 -32.00
CA ARG A 27 -12.35 -39.71 -33.12
C ARG A 27 -13.30 -39.37 -34.27
N GLY A 28 -12.74 -38.98 -35.41
CA GLY A 28 -13.50 -38.58 -36.61
C GLY A 28 -13.72 -37.06 -36.75
N HIS A 29 -13.60 -36.29 -35.66
CA HIS A 29 -13.83 -34.83 -35.66
C HIS A 29 -12.61 -34.04 -35.19
N ALA A 30 -11.40 -34.59 -35.39
CA ALA A 30 -10.15 -33.98 -34.91
C ALA A 30 -9.99 -32.52 -35.40
N ARG A 31 -10.32 -32.25 -36.68
CA ARG A 31 -10.25 -30.90 -37.25
C ARG A 31 -11.16 -29.91 -36.53
N ASP A 32 -12.39 -30.32 -36.22
CA ASP A 32 -13.36 -29.45 -35.56
C ASP A 32 -12.98 -29.23 -34.09
N TYR A 33 -12.42 -30.24 -33.43
CA TYR A 33 -11.82 -30.09 -32.09
C TYR A 33 -10.71 -29.06 -32.06
N TRP A 34 -9.80 -29.06 -33.04
CA TRP A 34 -8.73 -28.07 -33.13
C TRP A 34 -9.28 -26.66 -33.39
N LYS A 35 -10.34 -26.52 -34.19
CA LYS A 35 -11.01 -25.22 -34.41
C LYS A 35 -11.71 -24.73 -33.15
N ASP A 36 -12.42 -25.60 -32.44
CA ASP A 36 -13.10 -25.25 -31.19
C ASP A 36 -12.06 -24.85 -30.13
N ALA A 37 -10.94 -25.57 -30.02
CA ALA A 37 -9.83 -25.21 -29.13
C ALA A 37 -9.18 -23.87 -29.50
N TYR A 38 -8.93 -23.63 -30.78
CA TYR A 38 -8.44 -22.34 -31.27
C TYR A 38 -9.41 -21.21 -30.92
N THR A 39 -10.71 -21.42 -31.16
CA THR A 39 -11.76 -20.45 -30.85
C THR A 39 -11.82 -20.16 -29.36
N ALA A 40 -11.68 -21.19 -28.52
CA ALA A 40 -11.68 -21.05 -27.06
C ALA A 40 -10.55 -20.14 -26.57
N VAL A 41 -9.32 -20.35 -27.05
CA VAL A 41 -8.17 -19.48 -26.71
C VAL A 41 -8.42 -18.06 -27.20
N LEU A 42 -8.91 -17.92 -28.43
CA LEU A 42 -9.06 -16.63 -29.07
C LEU A 42 -10.18 -15.78 -28.44
N GLU A 43 -11.29 -16.40 -28.03
CA GLU A 43 -12.40 -15.74 -27.34
C GLU A 43 -12.11 -15.41 -25.88
N GLU A 44 -11.23 -16.15 -25.20
CA GLU A 44 -10.90 -15.92 -23.79
C GLU A 44 -9.72 -14.95 -23.59
N TYR A 45 -8.71 -15.00 -24.46
CA TYR A 45 -7.46 -14.26 -24.24
C TYR A 45 -7.23 -13.11 -25.22
N ILE A 46 -7.86 -13.12 -26.39
CA ILE A 46 -7.56 -12.14 -27.45
C ILE A 46 -8.74 -11.21 -27.68
N ARG A 47 -9.92 -11.75 -28.02
CA ARG A 47 -11.09 -10.94 -28.40
C ARG A 47 -11.62 -10.03 -27.29
N PRO A 48 -11.59 -10.36 -25.98
CA PRO A 48 -12.01 -9.44 -24.93
C PRO A 48 -11.25 -8.11 -24.98
N TYR A 49 -10.01 -8.14 -25.46
CA TYR A 49 -9.15 -6.97 -25.61
C TYR A 49 -9.26 -6.28 -26.98
N THR A 50 -10.29 -6.60 -27.77
CA THR A 50 -10.59 -5.85 -29.00
C THR A 50 -11.22 -4.51 -28.62
N TRP A 51 -10.84 -3.43 -29.31
CA TRP A 51 -11.33 -2.09 -29.02
C TRP A 51 -12.86 -1.98 -28.96
N SER A 52 -13.59 -2.66 -29.86
CA SER A 52 -15.06 -2.67 -29.87
C SER A 52 -15.64 -3.22 -28.56
N ARG A 53 -15.12 -4.35 -28.06
CA ARG A 53 -15.56 -4.94 -26.79
C ARG A 53 -15.15 -4.09 -25.59
N ILE A 54 -13.95 -3.51 -25.62
CA ILE A 54 -13.50 -2.57 -24.58
C ILE A 54 -14.43 -1.35 -24.53
N GLN A 55 -14.80 -0.80 -25.69
CA GLN A 55 -15.71 0.33 -25.78
C GLN A 55 -17.11 -0.03 -25.25
N GLU A 56 -17.63 -1.19 -25.63
CA GLU A 56 -18.90 -1.72 -25.13
C GLU A 56 -18.88 -1.91 -23.61
N HIS A 57 -17.83 -2.57 -23.07
CA HIS A 57 -17.63 -2.75 -21.63
C HIS A 57 -17.62 -1.40 -20.89
N ARG A 58 -16.89 -0.41 -21.41
CA ARG A 58 -16.83 0.93 -20.82
C ARG A 58 -18.18 1.64 -20.85
N ASN A 59 -18.96 1.44 -21.91
CA ASN A 59 -20.31 2.00 -22.00
C ASN A 59 -21.25 1.33 -20.99
N ASN A 60 -21.20 0.00 -20.87
CA ASN A 60 -21.97 -0.76 -19.89
C ASN A 60 -21.58 -0.37 -18.46
N TYR A 61 -20.29 -0.19 -18.18
CA TYR A 61 -19.78 0.29 -16.89
C TYR A 61 -20.35 1.66 -16.53
N ARG A 62 -20.31 2.63 -17.46
CA ARG A 62 -20.86 3.98 -17.23
C ARG A 62 -22.37 3.93 -17.00
N ARG A 63 -23.09 3.14 -17.80
CA ARG A 63 -24.53 2.94 -17.66
C ARG A 63 -24.87 2.30 -16.32
N TYR A 64 -24.11 1.28 -15.91
CA TYR A 64 -24.30 0.63 -14.62
C TYR A 64 -24.11 1.61 -13.48
N LYS A 65 -23.03 2.40 -13.51
CA LYS A 65 -22.76 3.42 -12.49
C LYS A 65 -23.91 4.43 -12.37
N SER A 66 -24.42 4.95 -13.50
CA SER A 66 -25.53 5.91 -13.48
C SER A 66 -26.84 5.30 -12.99
N MET A 67 -27.16 4.07 -13.42
CA MET A 67 -28.35 3.35 -12.97
C MET A 67 -28.26 3.01 -11.48
N TYR A 68 -27.08 2.61 -11.00
CA TYR A 68 -26.87 2.31 -9.59
C TYR A 68 -26.97 3.57 -8.73
N LYS A 69 -26.51 4.72 -9.24
CA LYS A 69 -26.75 6.02 -8.60
C LYS A 69 -28.23 6.31 -8.44
N GLU A 70 -29.03 6.14 -9.50
CA GLU A 70 -30.48 6.29 -9.43
C GLU A 70 -31.13 5.28 -8.47
N HIS A 71 -30.57 4.06 -8.40
CA HIS A 71 -31.02 3.01 -7.48
C HIS A 71 -30.90 3.42 -6.02
N LEU A 72 -29.79 4.08 -5.68
CA LEU A 72 -29.53 4.58 -4.34
C LEU A 72 -30.54 5.69 -3.95
N HIS A 73 -31.00 6.49 -4.91
CA HIS A 73 -32.09 7.45 -4.68
C HIS A 73 -33.49 6.81 -4.63
N ARG A 74 -33.73 5.75 -5.42
CA ARG A 74 -35.04 5.09 -5.56
C ARG A 74 -34.92 3.56 -5.34
N PRO A 75 -34.71 3.11 -4.10
CA PRO A 75 -34.43 1.69 -3.82
C PRO A 75 -35.64 0.76 -4.00
N THR A 76 -36.85 1.32 -4.10
CA THR A 76 -38.11 0.57 -4.25
C THR A 76 -38.43 0.22 -5.71
N ASP A 77 -37.73 0.83 -6.68
CA ASP A 77 -37.97 0.59 -8.10
C ASP A 77 -37.50 -0.82 -8.51
N THR A 78 -38.44 -1.62 -9.01
CA THR A 78 -38.17 -3.00 -9.45
C THR A 78 -37.64 -3.08 -10.87
N GLU A 79 -38.01 -2.14 -11.75
CA GLU A 79 -37.53 -2.12 -13.14
C GLU A 79 -36.04 -1.83 -13.16
N LEU A 80 -35.63 -0.85 -12.35
CA LEU A 80 -34.24 -0.47 -12.19
C LEU A 80 -33.36 -1.61 -11.65
N LYS A 81 -33.90 -2.44 -10.75
CA LYS A 81 -33.19 -3.65 -10.25
C LYS A 81 -33.00 -4.70 -11.32
N LEU A 82 -33.99 -4.91 -12.18
CA LEU A 82 -33.88 -5.85 -13.30
C LEU A 82 -32.83 -5.37 -14.31
N ASP A 83 -32.82 -4.08 -14.64
CA ASP A 83 -31.82 -3.48 -15.53
C ASP A 83 -30.40 -3.57 -14.95
N LEU A 84 -30.24 -3.36 -13.64
CA LEU A 84 -28.96 -3.56 -12.96
C LEU A 84 -28.50 -5.02 -13.03
N GLN A 85 -29.41 -5.98 -12.81
CA GLN A 85 -29.09 -7.41 -12.90
C GLN A 85 -28.61 -7.78 -14.31
N LEU A 86 -29.26 -7.28 -15.36
CA LEU A 86 -28.83 -7.51 -16.75
C LEU A 86 -27.42 -6.98 -17.01
N LEU A 87 -27.07 -5.83 -16.43
CA LEU A 87 -25.72 -5.28 -16.53
C LEU A 87 -24.70 -6.07 -15.71
N GLU A 88 -25.09 -6.56 -14.52
CA GLU A 88 -24.25 -7.41 -13.67
C GLU A 88 -23.95 -8.77 -14.30
N ASP A 89 -24.87 -9.32 -15.10
CA ASP A 89 -24.62 -10.54 -15.86
C ASP A 89 -23.58 -10.34 -16.98
N THR A 90 -23.39 -9.10 -17.45
CA THR A 90 -22.42 -8.75 -18.50
C THR A 90 -21.08 -8.24 -17.99
N LEU A 91 -21.06 -7.63 -16.81
CA LEU A 91 -19.88 -6.99 -16.22
C LEU A 91 -19.16 -7.93 -15.25
N ASP A 92 -17.84 -7.81 -15.20
CA ASP A 92 -17.05 -8.54 -14.22
C ASP A 92 -17.37 -8.07 -12.79
N VAL A 93 -17.29 -8.99 -11.83
CA VAL A 93 -17.54 -8.71 -10.41
C VAL A 93 -16.71 -7.52 -9.92
N THR A 94 -15.43 -7.44 -10.31
CA THR A 94 -14.56 -6.32 -9.94
C THR A 94 -15.07 -4.99 -10.50
N SER A 95 -15.50 -4.98 -11.76
CA SER A 95 -16.06 -3.79 -12.43
C SER A 95 -17.35 -3.34 -11.72
N VAL A 96 -18.24 -4.27 -11.39
CA VAL A 96 -19.47 -3.99 -10.64
C VAL A 96 -19.16 -3.34 -9.30
N LEU A 97 -18.23 -3.93 -8.53
CA LEU A 97 -17.84 -3.43 -7.22
C LEU A 97 -17.24 -2.03 -7.30
N THR A 98 -16.30 -1.80 -8.23
CA THR A 98 -15.70 -0.48 -8.45
C THR A 98 -16.76 0.56 -8.83
N ALA A 99 -17.71 0.20 -9.70
CA ALA A 99 -18.77 1.12 -10.12
C ALA A 99 -19.72 1.49 -8.98
N ARG A 100 -20.10 0.53 -8.13
CA ARG A 100 -20.95 0.79 -6.96
C ARG A 100 -20.31 1.78 -6.01
N GLU A 101 -19.02 1.57 -5.73
CA GLU A 101 -18.26 2.44 -4.84
C GLU A 101 -18.06 3.84 -5.46
N GLN A 102 -17.74 3.93 -6.75
CA GLN A 102 -17.68 5.23 -7.45
C GLN A 102 -19.01 5.99 -7.41
N ALA A 103 -20.13 5.31 -7.63
CA ALA A 103 -21.45 5.94 -7.54
C ALA A 103 -21.74 6.50 -6.14
N LYS A 104 -21.32 5.79 -5.07
CA LYS A 104 -21.45 6.29 -3.69
C LYS A 104 -20.63 7.55 -3.44
N MET A 105 -19.41 7.63 -4.01
CA MET A 105 -18.59 8.84 -3.91
C MET A 105 -19.21 10.03 -4.63
N GLU A 106 -19.73 9.83 -5.85
CA GLU A 106 -20.38 10.92 -6.60
C GLU A 106 -21.61 11.45 -5.87
N ILE A 107 -22.40 10.60 -5.21
CA ILE A 107 -23.50 11.04 -4.35
C ILE A 107 -22.98 11.79 -3.13
N ALA A 108 -21.89 11.35 -2.53
CA ALA A 108 -21.30 12.04 -1.37
C ALA A 108 -20.77 13.44 -1.71
N GLU A 109 -20.27 13.63 -2.93
CA GLU A 109 -19.82 14.93 -3.44
C GLU A 109 -21.00 15.86 -3.76
N GLU A 110 -22.04 15.35 -4.42
CA GLU A 110 -23.20 16.15 -4.83
C GLU A 110 -24.16 16.46 -3.67
N GLU A 111 -24.41 15.48 -2.80
CA GLU A 111 -25.41 15.57 -1.73
C GLU A 111 -24.83 15.03 -0.40
N PRO A 112 -24.00 15.83 0.30
CA PRO A 112 -23.36 15.42 1.54
C PRO A 112 -24.35 15.15 2.69
N SER A 113 -25.62 15.57 2.56
CA SER A 113 -26.69 15.33 3.52
C SER A 113 -27.24 13.90 3.50
N MET A 114 -27.07 13.17 2.39
CA MET A 114 -27.56 11.80 2.23
C MET A 114 -26.55 10.73 2.69
N VAL A 115 -25.36 11.17 3.08
CA VAL A 115 -24.24 10.30 3.41
C VAL A 115 -23.86 10.45 4.87
N ARG A 116 -23.88 9.32 5.58
CA ARG A 116 -23.34 9.22 6.93
C ARG A 116 -21.93 8.68 6.87
N LYS A 117 -20.95 9.56 7.08
CA LYS A 117 -19.58 9.16 7.39
C LYS A 117 -19.59 8.41 8.71
N VAL A 118 -19.32 7.11 8.68
CA VAL A 118 -19.16 6.33 9.91
C VAL A 118 -17.67 6.11 10.13
N PRO A 119 -17.11 6.53 11.28
CA PRO A 119 -15.73 6.22 11.61
C PRO A 119 -15.63 4.70 11.77
N THR A 120 -14.94 4.05 10.83
CA THR A 120 -14.70 2.61 10.95
C THR A 120 -13.50 2.38 11.85
N ARG A 121 -13.69 1.55 12.86
CA ARG A 121 -12.60 1.13 13.75
C ARG A 121 -11.67 0.21 12.96
N LYS A 122 -10.47 0.68 12.60
CA LYS A 122 -9.34 -0.06 11.97
C LYS A 122 -9.79 -1.14 10.97
N THR A 123 -10.78 -0.85 10.14
CA THR A 123 -11.25 -1.75 9.10
C THR A 123 -10.97 -1.08 7.77
N TRP A 124 -9.83 -1.46 7.21
CA TRP A 124 -9.37 -1.14 5.86
C TRP A 124 -10.50 -0.95 4.85
N SER A 125 -10.58 0.26 4.33
CA SER A 125 -11.49 0.64 3.26
C SER A 125 -10.99 0.12 1.90
N PHE A 126 -11.92 -0.27 1.02
CA PHE A 126 -11.63 -0.63 -0.39
C PHE A 126 -10.79 0.43 -1.10
N TRP A 127 -11.01 1.69 -0.75
CA TRP A 127 -10.33 2.86 -1.29
C TRP A 127 -8.85 2.91 -0.94
N SER A 128 -8.47 2.45 0.27
CA SER A 128 -7.07 2.40 0.73
C SER A 128 -6.23 1.42 -0.10
N TRP A 129 -6.87 0.38 -0.66
CA TRP A 129 -6.21 -0.55 -1.60
C TRP A 129 -6.02 0.08 -2.98
N PHE A 130 -7.08 0.66 -3.57
CA PHE A 130 -7.00 1.19 -4.93
C PHE A 130 -6.20 2.50 -5.04
N SER A 131 -6.08 3.28 -3.96
CA SER A 131 -5.28 4.51 -3.94
C SER A 131 -3.77 4.29 -3.77
N SER A 132 -3.32 3.12 -3.29
CA SER A 132 -1.88 2.87 -3.08
C SER A 132 -1.07 2.68 -4.36
N THR A 133 -1.71 2.70 -5.54
CA THR A 133 -1.04 2.58 -6.84
C THR A 133 -1.03 3.93 -7.56
N GLY A 134 -0.21 4.85 -7.07
CA GLY A 134 0.16 6.04 -7.84
C GLY A 134 0.33 7.31 -7.01
N ASP A 135 1.49 7.47 -6.39
CA ASP A 135 2.16 8.77 -6.35
C ASP A 135 3.68 8.61 -6.10
N GLU A 136 4.40 8.26 -7.18
CA GLU A 136 5.84 8.55 -7.31
C GLU A 136 6.01 9.55 -8.45
N THR A 137 5.44 10.76 -8.33
CA THR A 137 5.84 11.89 -9.18
C THR A 137 5.75 13.22 -8.44
N ASP A 138 6.87 13.54 -7.80
CA ASP A 138 7.53 14.86 -7.68
C ASP A 138 6.69 16.14 -7.59
N GLY A 139 6.77 16.78 -6.41
CA GLY A 139 7.04 18.21 -6.29
C GLY A 139 5.87 19.19 -6.40
N SER A 140 5.28 19.57 -5.26
CA SER A 140 5.05 21.00 -4.91
C SER A 140 4.39 21.14 -3.53
N SER A 141 5.13 21.76 -2.62
CA SER A 141 4.71 22.49 -1.40
C SER A 141 3.23 22.43 -0.96
N ARG A 142 3.00 21.91 0.25
CA ARG A 142 2.13 22.59 1.23
C ARG A 142 2.39 22.14 2.66
N GLU A 143 2.37 23.12 3.53
CA GLU A 143 2.70 23.10 4.96
C GLU A 143 1.84 22.11 5.75
N SER A 144 2.46 21.48 6.75
CA SER A 144 1.80 20.65 7.77
C SER A 144 0.77 21.46 8.57
N PRO A 145 -0.24 20.81 9.17
CA PRO A 145 -0.11 20.62 10.61
C PRO A 145 -0.73 19.33 11.18
N VAL A 146 0.01 18.74 12.13
CA VAL A 146 -0.46 18.16 13.40
C VAL A 146 -1.31 16.87 13.39
N GLU A 147 -0.74 15.87 14.09
CA GLU A 147 -1.36 14.79 14.86
C GLU A 147 -2.89 14.63 14.77
N GLY A 148 -3.32 13.58 14.07
CA GLY A 148 -4.66 13.04 14.13
C GLY A 148 -4.65 11.60 13.62
N GLU A 149 -5.05 10.65 14.47
CA GLU A 149 -5.40 9.30 14.03
C GLU A 149 -6.61 9.42 13.09
N GLU A 150 -6.36 9.56 11.78
CA GLU A 150 -7.42 9.58 10.78
C GLU A 150 -8.06 8.18 10.70
N ALA A 151 -9.13 7.99 11.47
CA ALA A 151 -10.01 6.85 11.32
C ALA A 151 -10.59 6.89 9.90
N GLU A 152 -10.23 5.91 9.06
CA GLU A 152 -10.76 5.79 7.69
C GLU A 152 -12.30 5.83 7.72
N GLU A 153 -12.86 6.83 7.02
CA GLU A 153 -14.29 7.08 6.95
C GLU A 153 -14.90 6.23 5.82
N GLU A 154 -15.78 5.29 6.16
CA GLU A 154 -16.58 4.59 5.16
C GLU A 154 -17.85 5.41 4.88
N LEU A 155 -18.10 5.71 3.62
CA LEU A 155 -19.31 6.42 3.19
C LEU A 155 -20.48 5.45 3.21
N LEU A 156 -21.32 5.54 4.25
CA LEU A 156 -22.59 4.81 4.30
C LEU A 156 -23.71 5.73 3.82
N ILE A 157 -24.41 5.33 2.76
CA ILE A 157 -25.60 6.03 2.31
C ILE A 157 -26.75 5.73 3.29
N VAL A 158 -27.47 6.77 3.70
CA VAL A 158 -28.63 6.62 4.60
C VAL A 158 -29.72 5.84 3.89
N GLY A 159 -29.95 4.59 4.32
CA GLY A 159 -30.95 3.68 3.74
C GLY A 159 -30.37 2.46 3.04
N ASP A 160 -29.04 2.39 2.86
CA ASP A 160 -28.38 1.19 2.34
C ASP A 160 -28.43 0.09 3.41
N ARG A 161 -29.36 -0.86 3.24
CA ARG A 161 -29.49 -2.03 4.12
C ARG A 161 -28.33 -3.01 3.91
N ASP A 162 -27.64 -2.90 2.79
CA ASP A 162 -26.51 -3.76 2.49
C ASP A 162 -25.26 -3.22 3.18
N ARG A 163 -24.86 -3.91 4.26
CA ARG A 163 -23.49 -3.80 4.75
C ARG A 163 -22.56 -3.93 3.54
N SER A 164 -21.60 -3.00 3.42
CA SER A 164 -20.49 -3.07 2.47
C SER A 164 -20.07 -4.52 2.28
N TRP A 165 -20.00 -5.00 1.05
CA TRP A 165 -19.75 -6.42 0.76
C TRP A 165 -18.47 -6.94 1.46
N TRP A 166 -17.50 -6.06 1.66
CA TRP A 166 -16.33 -6.25 2.52
C TRP A 166 -16.69 -6.64 3.95
N SER A 167 -17.63 -5.92 4.56
CA SER A 167 -18.16 -6.19 5.90
C SER A 167 -18.90 -7.53 6.00
N ARG A 168 -19.32 -8.12 4.88
CA ARG A 168 -19.92 -9.47 4.84
C ARG A 168 -18.87 -10.58 4.75
N MET A 169 -17.65 -10.28 4.30
CA MET A 169 -16.57 -11.26 4.24
C MET A 169 -15.99 -11.53 5.64
N THR A 170 -15.73 -12.80 5.93
CA THR A 170 -14.99 -13.23 7.12
C THR A 170 -13.52 -12.82 7.03
N ALA A 171 -12.83 -12.76 8.17
CA ALA A 171 -11.40 -12.44 8.21
C ALA A 171 -10.54 -13.42 7.39
N GLU A 172 -10.98 -14.68 7.26
CA GLU A 172 -10.29 -15.71 6.49
C GLU A 172 -10.46 -15.52 4.98
N GLU A 173 -11.67 -15.23 4.51
CA GLU A 173 -11.94 -14.95 3.09
C GLU A 173 -11.19 -13.71 2.64
N ARG A 174 -11.15 -12.67 3.48
CA ARG A 174 -10.35 -11.47 3.23
C ARG A 174 -8.88 -11.82 3.09
N ARG A 175 -8.32 -12.64 4.00
CA ARG A 175 -6.91 -13.08 3.94
C ARG A 175 -6.59 -13.80 2.64
N ARG A 176 -7.45 -14.75 2.23
CA ARG A 176 -7.27 -15.49 0.97
C ARG A 176 -7.33 -14.58 -0.24
N LEU A 177 -8.21 -13.58 -0.23
CA LEU A 177 -8.26 -12.58 -1.28
C LEU A 177 -6.97 -11.78 -1.34
N PHE A 178 -6.46 -11.29 -0.20
CA PHE A 178 -5.20 -10.54 -0.09
C PHE A 178 -3.98 -11.35 -0.54
N GLU A 179 -3.93 -12.63 -0.21
CA GLU A 179 -2.89 -13.53 -0.67
C GLU A 179 -2.99 -13.75 -2.20
N GLY A 180 -4.19 -13.95 -2.73
CA GLY A 180 -4.42 -14.20 -4.15
C GLY A 180 -4.07 -13.04 -5.09
N ILE A 181 -4.04 -11.82 -4.56
CA ILE A 181 -3.66 -10.59 -5.29
C ILE A 181 -2.21 -10.16 -4.99
N GLY A 182 -1.49 -10.88 -4.11
CA GLY A 182 -0.14 -10.51 -3.68
C GLY A 182 -0.05 -9.28 -2.78
N TYR A 183 -1.13 -8.92 -2.07
CA TYR A 183 -1.14 -7.80 -1.14
C TYR A 183 -0.73 -8.28 0.26
N GLU A 184 0.54 -8.18 0.60
CA GLU A 184 1.03 -8.46 1.94
C GLU A 184 0.70 -7.30 2.87
N ARG A 185 -0.29 -7.53 3.73
CA ARG A 185 -0.77 -6.48 4.63
C ARG A 185 0.31 -5.96 5.57
N TRP A 186 1.33 -6.75 5.91
CA TRP A 186 2.37 -6.41 6.89
C TRP A 186 3.75 -6.20 6.24
N GLY A 187 3.92 -5.10 5.52
CA GLY A 187 5.16 -4.36 5.65
C GLY A 187 5.22 -3.73 7.05
N PRO A 188 6.39 -3.58 7.69
CA PRO A 188 6.48 -2.79 8.92
C PRO A 188 5.87 -1.41 8.66
N GLY A 189 4.87 -1.01 9.46
CA GLY A 189 4.15 0.25 9.23
C GLY A 189 5.10 1.45 9.26
N PRO A 190 4.68 2.63 8.74
CA PRO A 190 5.55 3.80 8.61
C PRO A 190 6.20 4.23 9.94
N GLU A 191 5.54 3.99 11.08
CA GLU A 191 6.12 4.24 12.42
C GLU A 191 7.33 3.37 12.76
N ALA A 192 7.38 2.13 12.25
CA ALA A 192 8.52 1.24 12.43
C ALA A 192 9.72 1.69 11.56
N GLU A 193 9.45 2.32 10.41
CA GLU A 193 10.48 2.94 9.56
C GLU A 193 11.03 4.23 10.18
N LEU A 194 10.19 5.03 10.85
CA LEU A 194 10.60 6.26 11.53
C LEU A 194 11.55 5.99 12.72
N ASN A 195 11.35 4.88 13.43
CA ASN A 195 12.19 4.47 14.56
C ASN A 195 13.40 3.62 14.15
N HIS A 196 13.55 3.32 12.86
CA HIS A 196 14.67 2.53 12.35
C HIS A 196 15.99 3.33 12.43
N ILE A 197 16.94 2.81 13.20
CA ILE A 197 18.31 3.35 13.28
C ILE A 197 19.12 2.63 12.20
N GLY A 198 19.42 3.34 11.11
CA GLY A 198 20.18 2.78 9.99
C GLY A 198 21.65 2.56 10.34
N HIS A 199 22.29 3.57 10.92
CA HIS A 199 23.68 3.47 11.35
C HIS A 199 23.87 4.02 12.75
N LYS A 200 24.63 3.29 13.57
CA LYS A 200 25.04 3.71 14.91
C LYS A 200 26.55 3.59 15.01
N LEU A 201 27.22 4.74 15.06
CA LEU A 201 28.66 4.84 15.24
C LEU A 201 28.94 5.24 16.69
N ASN A 202 29.65 4.39 17.43
CA ASN A 202 30.13 4.70 18.77
C ASN A 202 31.65 4.89 18.69
N PHE A 203 32.10 6.07 19.08
CA PHE A 203 33.50 6.42 19.22
C PHE A 203 33.85 6.47 20.70
N THR A 204 34.84 5.69 21.11
CA THR A 204 35.34 5.66 22.47
C THR A 204 36.83 5.98 22.46
N LEU A 205 37.21 7.00 23.22
CA LEU A 205 38.59 7.45 23.31
C LEU A 205 38.95 7.53 24.78
N ALA A 206 39.89 6.67 25.18
CA ALA A 206 40.30 6.53 26.57
C ALA A 206 41.06 7.78 27.02
N ASN A 207 42.17 8.10 26.36
CA ASN A 207 42.96 9.30 26.62
C ASN A 207 43.45 9.87 25.29
N CYS A 208 43.33 11.17 25.09
CA CYS A 208 43.91 11.90 23.96
C CYS A 208 44.70 13.06 24.52
N THR A 209 45.96 13.18 24.11
CA THR A 209 46.86 14.25 24.52
C THR A 209 47.39 14.91 23.26
N LEU A 210 47.07 16.19 23.10
CA LEU A 210 47.55 17.01 21.99
C LEU A 210 48.53 18.03 22.55
N SER A 211 49.80 17.91 22.15
CA SER A 211 50.86 18.86 22.51
C SER A 211 51.19 19.74 21.31
N LEU A 212 51.14 21.05 21.52
CA LEU A 212 51.58 22.06 20.56
C LEU A 212 52.99 22.50 20.94
N ILE A 213 53.94 22.26 20.03
CA ILE A 213 55.36 22.48 20.26
C ILE A 213 55.83 23.61 19.35
N ASN A 214 56.69 24.50 19.85
CA ASN A 214 57.39 25.51 19.05
C ASN A 214 58.89 25.44 19.34
N GLY A 215 59.67 24.99 18.36
CA GLY A 215 61.06 24.58 18.58
C GLY A 215 61.12 23.35 19.50
N ASP A 216 61.89 23.44 20.59
CA ASP A 216 62.07 22.37 21.58
C ASP A 216 61.17 22.53 22.82
N ARG A 217 60.14 23.40 22.77
CA ARG A 217 59.30 23.72 23.93
C ARG A 217 57.82 23.49 23.67
N GLU A 218 57.14 22.84 24.62
CA GLU A 218 55.69 22.66 24.60
C GLU A 218 55.02 23.96 25.06
N ILE A 219 54.20 24.54 24.19
CA ILE A 219 53.47 25.78 24.46
C ILE A 219 52.08 25.48 25.03
N LEU A 220 51.47 24.38 24.61
CA LEU A 220 50.11 24.02 25.01
C LEU A 220 49.98 22.50 25.02
N VAL A 221 49.41 21.96 26.09
CA VAL A 221 49.04 20.54 26.18
C VAL A 221 47.55 20.46 26.50
N ALA A 222 46.79 19.90 25.58
CA ALA A 222 45.38 19.61 25.77
C ALA A 222 45.19 18.11 26.00
N THR A 223 44.67 17.75 27.16
CA THR A 223 44.36 16.36 27.51
C THR A 223 42.86 16.18 27.66
N VAL A 224 42.34 15.14 27.01
CA VAL A 224 40.93 14.76 27.05
C VAL A 224 40.86 13.32 27.53
N THR A 225 40.17 13.10 28.64
CA THR A 225 40.02 11.77 29.25
C THR A 225 38.59 11.27 29.16
N HIS A 226 38.46 9.98 28.84
CA HIS A 226 37.22 9.23 28.72
C HIS A 226 36.16 9.92 27.84
N PHE A 227 36.53 10.21 26.60
CA PHE A 227 35.62 10.76 25.59
C PHE A 227 34.78 9.65 24.93
N LEU A 228 33.47 9.81 24.98
CA LEU A 228 32.49 8.93 24.39
C LEU A 228 31.60 9.76 23.46
N SER A 229 31.55 9.41 22.18
CA SER A 229 30.63 9.99 21.23
C SER A 229 29.79 8.92 20.55
N SER A 230 28.51 9.19 20.36
CA SER A 230 27.58 8.32 19.63
C SER A 230 26.87 9.16 18.57
N LEU A 231 26.95 8.70 17.33
CA LEU A 231 26.23 9.24 16.19
C LEU A 231 25.23 8.20 15.71
N GLU A 232 23.95 8.52 15.85
CA GLU A 232 22.83 7.71 15.39
C GLU A 232 22.19 8.38 14.18
N THR A 233 22.11 7.68 13.05
CA THR A 233 21.40 8.14 11.86
C THR A 233 20.05 7.44 11.77
N ARG A 234 19.00 8.22 11.49
CA ARG A 234 17.65 7.71 11.24
C ARG A 234 17.26 8.03 9.80
N PRO A 235 17.50 7.11 8.84
CA PRO A 235 17.18 7.32 7.44
C PRO A 235 15.70 7.62 7.21
N GLY A 236 14.81 6.91 7.92
CA GLY A 236 13.36 7.09 7.80
C GLY A 236 12.86 8.47 8.28
N ALA A 237 13.55 9.10 9.23
CA ALA A 237 13.19 10.40 9.77
C ALA A 237 14.08 11.56 9.25
N LYS A 238 15.02 11.28 8.32
CA LYS A 238 16.05 12.24 7.84
C LYS A 238 16.74 13.03 8.97
N ALA A 239 17.03 12.36 10.09
CA ALA A 239 17.53 13.01 11.29
C ALA A 239 18.84 12.39 11.80
N TYR A 240 19.65 13.23 12.44
CA TYR A 240 20.89 12.86 13.10
C TYR A 240 20.78 13.12 14.60
N LYS A 241 21.17 12.13 15.41
CA LYS A 241 21.32 12.30 16.85
C LYS A 241 22.77 12.11 17.22
N VAL A 242 23.37 13.18 17.75
CA VAL A 242 24.76 13.21 18.21
C VAL A 242 24.75 13.38 19.72
N SER A 243 25.39 12.47 20.43
CA SER A 243 25.66 12.62 21.86
C SER A 243 27.16 12.51 22.11
N ALA A 244 27.70 13.41 22.92
CA ALA A 244 29.10 13.41 23.33
C ALA A 244 29.17 13.55 24.86
N ARG A 245 30.08 12.82 25.48
CA ARG A 245 30.32 12.81 26.92
C ARG A 245 31.83 12.73 27.15
N THR A 246 32.32 13.51 28.10
CA THR A 246 33.72 13.53 28.52
C THR A 246 33.75 13.53 30.05
N GLU A 247 34.75 12.91 30.65
CA GLU A 247 34.92 12.96 32.11
C GLU A 247 35.83 14.09 32.54
N SER A 248 36.91 14.38 31.80
CA SER A 248 37.70 15.57 32.04
C SER A 248 38.38 16.11 30.78
N VAL A 249 38.46 17.43 30.72
CA VAL A 249 39.27 18.18 29.75
C VAL A 249 40.20 19.09 30.54
N VAL A 250 41.51 18.87 30.40
CA VAL A 250 42.54 19.72 31.01
C VAL A 250 43.37 20.35 29.89
N ILE A 251 43.42 21.68 29.88
CA ILE A 251 44.26 22.44 28.97
C ILE A 251 45.30 23.16 29.81
N GLU A 252 46.56 22.79 29.58
CA GLU A 252 47.73 23.40 30.17
C GLU A 252 48.43 24.27 29.13
N GLY A 253 48.89 25.45 29.53
CA GLY A 253 49.65 26.34 28.65
C GLY A 253 50.89 26.89 29.33
N ALA A 254 51.85 27.29 28.51
CA ALA A 254 53.13 27.81 28.97
C ALA A 254 52.97 29.16 29.70
N SER A 255 53.49 29.21 30.92
CA SER A 255 53.66 30.42 31.72
C SER A 255 54.84 31.28 31.19
N LEU A 256 55.00 32.51 31.69
CA LEU A 256 56.16 33.37 31.37
C LEU A 256 57.51 32.70 31.70
N GLU A 257 57.51 31.75 32.63
CA GLU A 257 58.70 30.98 33.04
C GLU A 257 58.92 29.70 32.20
N ASN A 258 58.05 29.44 31.20
CA ASN A 258 58.00 28.23 30.35
C ASN A 258 57.55 26.93 31.04
N ASP A 259 56.94 27.01 32.22
CA ASP A 259 56.29 25.87 32.85
C ASP A 259 54.84 25.73 32.37
N LEU A 260 54.36 24.48 32.22
CA LEU A 260 52.97 24.19 31.87
C LEU A 260 52.07 24.39 33.09
N VAL A 261 51.08 25.28 32.96
CA VAL A 261 50.13 25.61 34.02
C VAL A 261 48.70 25.36 33.51
N PRO A 262 47.81 24.72 34.29
CA PRO A 262 46.43 24.49 33.89
C PRO A 262 45.68 25.82 33.72
N ILE A 263 45.19 26.05 32.50
CA ILE A 263 44.40 27.23 32.13
C ILE A 263 42.91 26.89 32.24
N ILE A 264 42.52 25.68 31.80
CA ILE A 264 41.14 25.23 31.80
C ILE A 264 41.08 23.80 32.34
N THR A 265 40.18 23.57 33.29
CA THR A 265 39.88 22.25 33.84
C THR A 265 38.37 22.13 33.91
N ALA A 266 37.80 21.19 33.15
CA ALA A 266 36.37 20.91 33.07
C ALA A 266 36.11 19.41 33.12
#